data_AF-A0A5S9MHB2-F1
#
_entry.id   AF-A0A5S9MHB2-F1
#
_cell.length_a   1.000
_cell.length_b   1.000
_cell.length_c   1.000
_cell.angle_alpha   90.00
_cell.angle_beta   90.00
_cell.angle_gamma   90.00
#
_symmetry.space_group_name_H-M   'P 1'
#
loop_
_entity.id
_entity.type
_entity.pdbx_description
1 polymer ?
#
loop_
_entity_poly.entity_id
_entity_poly.type
_entity_poly.pdbx_seq_one_letter_code
_entity_poly.pdbx_strand_id
1 'polypeptide(L)'
;MLLSRPVKKTGYLVITSDRGLAGPFNSSILRAAYQTIQSRHQSADEYAVIVIGKIGRDFFKKRGIPVISEVTGLGDEVAFADIKELASSTVQMFSDEAFDELYMFYNHFVSAISQEVTEKEKLLPLTDLSAAATPNKRSASYEFEPSEEEILEVLLPQYAESLIFGALLDSKASEHAARMTAMKSATDNAKN
;
A
#
# COMPACT_ATOMS: atom_id res chain seq x y z
N MET A 1 -9.30 15.35 -0.63
CA MET A 1 -9.10 13.88 -0.77
C MET A 1 -10.16 13.16 -1.61
N LEU A 2 -11.36 13.74 -1.81
CA LEU A 2 -12.44 13.16 -2.63
C LEU A 2 -12.44 13.61 -4.10
N LEU A 3 -11.86 14.78 -4.40
CA LEU A 3 -11.85 15.36 -5.74
C LEU A 3 -10.68 14.83 -6.56
N SER A 4 -10.96 14.47 -7.82
CA SER A 4 -9.94 14.18 -8.82
C SER A 4 -9.41 15.48 -9.42
N ARG A 5 -8.08 15.62 -9.50
CA ARG A 5 -7.39 16.76 -10.12
C ARG A 5 -6.46 16.30 -11.24
N PRO A 6 -6.05 17.18 -12.17
CA PRO A 6 -5.11 16.82 -13.23
C PRO A 6 -3.80 16.28 -12.64
N VAL A 7 -3.38 15.10 -13.09
CA VAL A 7 -2.20 14.41 -12.56
C VAL A 7 -0.93 15.00 -13.14
N LYS A 8 -0.11 15.62 -12.29
CA LYS A 8 1.25 16.07 -12.58
C LYS A 8 2.28 15.10 -12.00
N LYS A 9 2.00 14.55 -10.81
CA LYS A 9 2.91 13.63 -10.12
C LYS A 9 2.15 12.49 -9.45
N THR A 10 2.66 11.27 -9.61
CA THR A 10 2.04 10.04 -9.08
C THR A 10 2.85 9.47 -7.92
N GLY A 11 2.19 9.22 -6.78
CA GLY A 11 2.75 8.54 -5.63
C GLY A 11 2.57 7.02 -5.74
N TYR A 12 3.59 6.27 -5.34
CA TYR A 12 3.56 4.80 -5.29
C TYR A 12 3.97 4.30 -3.90
N LEU A 13 3.01 3.78 -3.15
CA LEU A 13 3.25 3.09 -1.89
C LEU A 13 3.48 1.60 -2.15
N VAL A 14 4.68 1.10 -1.89
CA VAL A 14 5.06 -0.30 -2.17
C VAL A 14 5.35 -1.02 -0.87
N ILE A 15 4.57 -2.06 -0.57
CA ILE A 15 4.70 -2.87 0.63
C ILE A 15 5.47 -4.15 0.30
N THR A 16 6.62 -4.34 0.93
CA THR A 16 7.49 -5.51 0.82
C THR A 16 7.87 -6.02 2.20
N SER A 17 8.53 -7.18 2.25
CA SER A 17 9.05 -7.70 3.51
C SER A 17 10.46 -7.18 3.81
N ASP A 18 10.81 -7.20 5.10
CA ASP A 18 12.18 -6.96 5.55
C ASP A 18 13.08 -8.19 5.36
N ARG A 19 12.49 -9.38 5.43
CA ARG A 19 13.19 -10.68 5.39
C ARG A 19 12.88 -11.43 4.11
N GLY A 20 13.87 -12.17 3.61
CA GLY A 20 13.72 -13.03 2.43
C GLY A 20 13.03 -14.36 2.72
N LEU A 21 13.29 -15.34 1.85
CA LEU A 21 12.82 -16.72 1.96
C LEU A 21 11.30 -16.90 1.97
N ALA A 22 10.59 -15.98 1.33
CA ALA A 22 9.13 -15.99 1.16
C ALA A 22 8.71 -16.31 -0.29
N GLY A 23 9.46 -17.18 -0.96
CA GLY A 23 9.22 -17.52 -2.37
C GLY A 23 9.16 -16.28 -3.28
N PRO A 24 8.16 -16.17 -4.17
CA PRO A 24 8.05 -15.05 -5.10
C PRO A 24 7.48 -13.76 -4.49
N PHE A 25 7.07 -13.74 -3.21
CA PHE A 25 6.34 -12.64 -2.54
C PHE A 25 6.86 -11.23 -2.88
N ASN A 26 8.14 -10.95 -2.67
CA ASN A 26 8.71 -9.63 -2.98
C ASN A 26 8.90 -9.42 -4.47
N SER A 27 9.33 -10.46 -5.18
CA SER A 27 9.68 -10.35 -6.61
C SER A 27 8.45 -10.06 -7.47
N SER A 28 7.28 -10.57 -7.10
CA SER A 28 6.03 -10.36 -7.81
C SER A 28 5.56 -8.92 -7.67
N ILE A 29 5.51 -8.39 -6.44
CA ILE A 29 5.19 -6.98 -6.14
C ILE A 29 6.17 -6.04 -6.84
N LEU A 30 7.48 -6.25 -6.68
CA LEU A 30 8.48 -5.35 -7.23
C LEU A 30 8.49 -5.35 -8.77
N ARG A 31 8.20 -6.50 -9.39
CA ARG A 31 8.05 -6.58 -10.84
C ARG A 31 6.83 -5.77 -11.28
N ALA A 32 5.68 -5.95 -10.64
CA ALA A 32 4.46 -5.22 -10.97
C ALA A 32 4.66 -3.71 -10.80
N ALA A 33 5.13 -3.27 -9.64
CA ALA A 33 5.38 -1.86 -9.36
C ALA A 33 6.38 -1.24 -10.36
N TYR A 34 7.49 -1.94 -10.64
CA TYR A 34 8.48 -1.45 -11.60
C TYR A 34 7.93 -1.37 -13.03
N GLN A 35 7.19 -2.38 -13.48
CA GLN A 35 6.55 -2.37 -14.81
C GLN A 35 5.53 -1.25 -14.94
N THR A 36 4.72 -1.00 -13.90
CA THR A 36 3.75 0.10 -13.89
C THR A 36 4.43 1.46 -13.91
N ILE A 37 5.49 1.67 -13.13
CA ILE A 37 6.25 2.93 -13.13
C ILE A 37 6.85 3.18 -14.53
N GLN A 38 7.46 2.16 -15.13
CA GLN A 38 8.11 2.29 -16.44
C GLN A 38 7.11 2.46 -17.59
N SER A 39 5.88 1.95 -17.46
CA SER A 39 4.85 2.11 -18.50
C SER A 39 4.12 3.44 -18.42
N ARG A 40 3.94 3.99 -17.21
CA ARG A 40 3.21 5.24 -16.99
C ARG A 40 4.09 6.49 -17.09
N HIS A 41 5.39 6.39 -16.80
CA HIS A 41 6.26 7.55 -16.67
C HIS A 41 7.47 7.50 -17.58
N GLN A 42 7.87 8.66 -18.10
CA GLN A 42 9.10 8.81 -18.90
C GLN A 42 10.23 9.47 -18.10
N SER A 43 9.90 10.33 -17.15
CA SER A 43 10.86 11.01 -16.26
C SER A 43 10.70 10.58 -14.80
N ALA A 44 11.81 10.64 -14.04
CA ALA A 44 11.82 10.42 -12.59
C ALA A 44 11.10 11.53 -11.80
N ASP A 45 10.85 12.69 -12.43
CA ASP A 45 10.18 13.81 -11.78
C ASP A 45 8.66 13.60 -11.68
N GLU A 46 8.11 12.73 -12.53
CA GLU A 46 6.66 12.45 -12.65
C GLU A 46 6.14 11.52 -11.55
N TYR A 47 7.03 10.92 -10.75
CA TYR A 47 6.62 9.99 -9.70
C TYR A 47 7.48 10.07 -8.45
N ALA A 48 6.94 9.50 -7.37
CA ALA A 48 7.66 9.32 -6.12
C ALA A 48 7.27 7.98 -5.49
N VAL A 49 8.25 7.29 -4.89
CA VAL A 49 8.02 5.99 -4.27
C VAL A 49 8.14 6.09 -2.75
N ILE A 50 7.17 5.51 -2.05
CA ILE A 50 7.16 5.32 -0.61
C ILE A 50 7.26 3.82 -0.36
N VAL A 51 8.20 3.39 0.48
CA VAL A 51 8.48 1.96 0.63
C VAL A 51 8.31 1.49 2.06
N ILE A 52 7.55 0.41 2.21
CA ILE A 52 7.50 -0.36 3.45
C ILE A 52 8.31 -1.64 3.23
N GLY A 53 9.35 -1.84 4.03
CA GLY A 53 10.20 -3.04 4.01
C GLY A 53 11.55 -2.85 3.31
N LYS A 54 12.56 -3.50 3.89
CA LYS A 54 13.97 -3.43 3.45
C LYS A 54 14.19 -3.87 2.01
N ILE A 55 13.56 -4.96 1.57
CA ILE A 55 13.82 -5.55 0.24
C ILE A 55 13.40 -4.59 -0.87
N GLY A 56 12.23 -3.98 -0.76
CA GLY A 56 11.77 -2.99 -1.72
C GLY A 56 12.65 -1.74 -1.73
N ARG A 57 13.04 -1.26 -0.54
CA ARG A 57 13.91 -0.08 -0.42
C ARG A 57 15.22 -0.30 -1.18
N ASP A 58 15.88 -1.42 -0.89
CA ASP A 58 17.17 -1.75 -1.50
C ASP A 58 17.01 -1.95 -3.02
N PHE A 59 15.88 -2.52 -3.47
CA PHE A 59 15.56 -2.70 -4.89
C PHE A 59 15.44 -1.37 -5.66
N PHE A 60 14.70 -0.40 -5.10
CA PHE A 60 14.47 0.90 -5.73
C PHE A 60 15.70 1.80 -5.66
N LYS A 61 16.37 1.88 -4.50
CA LYS A 61 17.62 2.65 -4.35
C LYS A 61 18.70 2.18 -5.32
N LYS A 62 18.87 0.87 -5.51
CA LYS A 62 19.84 0.31 -6.46
C LYS A 62 19.56 0.71 -7.92
N ARG A 63 18.33 1.08 -8.26
CA ARG A 63 17.90 1.48 -9.60
C ARG A 63 17.84 3.01 -9.78
N GLY A 64 18.22 3.78 -8.77
CA GLY A 64 18.15 5.25 -8.82
C GLY A 64 16.71 5.78 -8.84
N ILE A 65 15.74 4.98 -8.39
CA ILE A 65 14.33 5.41 -8.29
C ILE A 65 14.17 6.33 -7.06
N PRO A 66 13.45 7.46 -7.18
CA PRO A 66 13.27 8.42 -6.08
C PRO A 66 12.38 7.85 -4.97
N VAL A 67 13.01 7.35 -3.91
CA VAL A 67 12.34 6.94 -2.67
C VAL A 67 12.25 8.16 -1.74
N ILE A 68 11.04 8.67 -1.53
CA ILE A 68 10.79 9.90 -0.74
C ILE A 68 10.56 9.62 0.74
N SER A 69 10.08 8.42 1.08
CA SER A 69 9.87 7.99 2.46
C SER A 69 9.99 6.46 2.54
N GLU A 70 10.50 5.97 3.65
CA GLU A 70 10.70 4.55 3.87
C GLU A 70 10.52 4.16 5.35
N VAL A 71 10.01 2.96 5.58
CA VAL A 71 10.05 2.31 6.89
C VAL A 71 10.60 0.89 6.72
N THR A 72 11.46 0.48 7.64
CA THR A 72 12.08 -0.86 7.62
C THR A 72 12.22 -1.38 9.03
N GLY A 73 12.44 -2.69 9.16
CA GLY A 73 12.59 -3.33 10.47
C GLY A 73 11.25 -3.49 11.20
N LEU A 74 10.17 -3.63 10.45
CA LEU A 74 8.87 -3.97 11.02
C LEU A 74 8.91 -5.41 11.53
N GLY A 75 8.32 -5.62 12.70
CA GLY A 75 8.16 -6.93 13.31
C GLY A 75 7.28 -7.87 12.49
N ASP A 76 7.12 -9.09 13.01
CA ASP A 76 6.12 -10.04 12.49
C ASP A 76 4.71 -9.59 12.91
N GLU A 77 4.56 -9.13 14.15
CA GLU A 77 3.38 -8.40 14.62
C GLU A 77 3.62 -6.89 14.47
N VAL A 78 2.66 -6.19 13.86
CA VAL A 78 2.76 -4.76 13.57
C VAL A 78 1.58 -4.05 14.23
N ALA A 79 1.88 -3.06 15.07
CA ALA A 79 0.89 -2.16 15.63
C ALA A 79 0.71 -0.94 14.73
N PHE A 80 -0.45 -0.29 14.81
CA PHE A 80 -0.70 0.95 14.06
C PHE A 80 0.35 2.03 14.38
N ALA A 81 0.83 2.09 15.63
CA ALA A 81 1.86 3.02 16.06
C ALA A 81 3.16 2.91 15.26
N ASP A 82 3.51 1.72 14.77
CA ASP A 82 4.76 1.48 14.03
C ASP A 82 4.74 2.09 12.63
N ILE A 83 3.56 2.30 12.06
CA ILE A 83 3.37 2.85 10.71
C ILE A 83 2.74 4.24 10.69
N LYS A 84 2.20 4.71 11.83
CA LYS A 84 1.43 5.95 11.92
C LYS A 84 2.16 7.13 11.29
N GLU A 85 3.44 7.33 11.63
CA GLU A 85 4.22 8.45 11.10
C GLU A 85 4.33 8.41 9.56
N LEU A 86 4.62 7.24 8.99
CA LEU A 86 4.70 7.08 7.54
C LEU A 86 3.32 7.24 6.88
N ALA A 87 2.26 6.68 7.47
CA ALA A 87 0.91 6.78 6.95
C ALA A 87 0.41 8.24 6.95
N SER A 88 0.56 8.95 8.08
CA SER A 88 0.20 10.36 8.21
C SER A 88 1.04 11.23 7.26
N SER A 89 2.35 10.99 7.16
CA SER A 89 3.21 11.71 6.20
C SER A 89 2.78 11.45 4.75
N THR A 90 2.43 10.22 4.40
CA THR A 90 1.94 9.84 3.07
C THR A 90 0.66 10.58 2.71
N VAL A 91 -0.29 10.64 3.64
CA VAL A 91 -1.54 11.38 3.44
C VAL A 91 -1.30 12.88 3.38
N GLN A 92 -0.41 13.42 4.23
CA GLN A 92 -0.07 14.83 4.22
C GLN A 92 0.56 15.25 2.89
N MET A 93 1.46 14.44 2.33
CA MET A 93 2.06 14.73 1.01
C MET A 93 1.03 14.81 -0.13
N PHE A 94 -0.07 14.05 -0.05
CA PHE A 94 -1.18 14.21 -0.99
C PHE A 94 -1.92 15.54 -0.78
N SER A 95 -2.20 15.89 0.48
CA SER A 95 -2.85 17.15 0.86
C SER A 95 -2.03 18.38 0.46
N ASP A 96 -0.71 18.31 0.59
CA ASP A 96 0.25 19.37 0.23
C ASP A 96 0.53 19.44 -1.28
N GLU A 97 -0.16 18.64 -2.09
CA GLU A 97 0.00 18.57 -3.55
C GLU A 97 1.38 18.09 -4.03
N ALA A 98 2.12 17.34 -3.20
CA ALA A 98 3.37 16.70 -3.62
C ALA A 98 3.12 15.58 -4.64
N PHE A 99 1.94 14.96 -4.61
CA PHE A 99 1.41 14.08 -5.65
C PHE A 99 -0.11 14.18 -5.75
N ASP A 100 -0.65 13.92 -6.93
CA ASP A 100 -2.06 14.10 -7.28
C ASP A 100 -2.87 12.82 -7.18
N GLU A 101 -2.18 11.69 -7.14
CA GLU A 101 -2.75 10.36 -6.96
C GLU A 101 -1.75 9.44 -6.27
N LEU A 102 -2.27 8.47 -5.54
CA LEU A 102 -1.48 7.51 -4.78
C LEU A 102 -1.96 6.09 -5.10
N TYR A 103 -1.06 5.27 -5.60
CA TYR A 103 -1.29 3.84 -5.81
C TYR A 103 -0.59 3.03 -4.72
N MET A 104 -1.18 1.88 -4.38
CA MET A 104 -0.63 0.98 -3.38
C MET A 104 -0.41 -0.41 -3.96
N PHE A 105 0.80 -0.94 -3.78
CA PHE A 105 1.18 -2.28 -4.19
C PHE A 105 1.44 -3.15 -2.97
N TYR A 106 0.70 -4.25 -2.86
CA TYR A 106 0.88 -5.25 -1.82
C TYR A 106 0.34 -6.61 -2.29
N ASN A 107 0.64 -7.69 -1.56
CA ASN A 107 0.07 -9.01 -1.84
C ASN A 107 -1.20 -9.20 -1.02
N HIS A 108 -2.33 -9.46 -1.68
CA HIS A 108 -3.58 -9.78 -1.00
C HIS A 108 -3.62 -11.24 -0.60
N PHE A 109 -3.97 -11.49 0.66
CA PHE A 109 -4.07 -12.83 1.18
C PHE A 109 -5.39 -13.48 0.74
N VAL A 110 -5.33 -14.32 -0.29
CA VAL A 110 -6.47 -15.16 -0.71
C VAL A 110 -6.48 -16.48 0.05
N SER A 111 -5.32 -17.16 0.12
CA SER A 111 -5.18 -18.43 0.82
C SER A 111 -3.72 -18.73 1.20
N ALA A 112 -3.49 -19.84 1.91
CA ALA A 112 -2.15 -20.28 2.26
C ALA A 112 -1.25 -20.63 1.04
N ILE A 113 -1.86 -20.93 -0.11
CA ILE A 113 -1.16 -21.38 -1.33
C ILE A 113 -1.19 -20.28 -2.40
N SER A 114 -2.34 -19.63 -2.59
CA SER A 114 -2.53 -18.58 -3.59
C SER A 114 -2.46 -17.20 -2.94
N GLN A 115 -1.62 -16.35 -3.50
CA GLN A 115 -1.54 -14.92 -3.22
C GLN A 115 -1.60 -14.21 -4.55
N GLU A 116 -2.47 -13.23 -4.64
CA GLU A 116 -2.58 -12.41 -5.83
C GLU A 116 -1.84 -11.10 -5.56
N VAL A 117 -1.00 -10.71 -6.50
CA VAL A 117 -0.47 -9.34 -6.52
C VAL A 117 -1.65 -8.48 -6.91
N THR A 118 -2.30 -7.92 -5.91
CA THR A 118 -3.37 -6.95 -6.15
C THR A 118 -2.68 -5.62 -6.40
N GLU A 119 -2.67 -5.19 -7.66
CA GLU A 119 -2.64 -3.75 -7.93
C GLU A 119 -3.97 -3.22 -7.40
N LYS A 120 -4.04 -2.85 -6.10
CA LYS A 120 -5.22 -2.15 -5.60
C LYS A 120 -5.18 -0.76 -6.20
N GLU A 121 -5.91 -0.65 -7.31
CA GLU A 121 -6.70 0.47 -7.78
C GLU A 121 -6.74 1.60 -6.73
N LYS A 122 -5.82 2.55 -6.88
CA LYS A 122 -5.87 3.92 -6.36
C LYS A 122 -6.31 4.08 -4.88
N LEU A 123 -5.34 4.30 -4.00
CA LEU A 123 -5.60 4.67 -2.60
C LEU A 123 -6.14 6.11 -2.47
N LEU A 124 -5.60 7.06 -3.24
CA LEU A 124 -6.06 8.45 -3.28
C LEU A 124 -6.09 8.97 -4.74
N PRO A 125 -7.07 9.83 -5.11
CA PRO A 125 -8.22 10.26 -4.32
C PRO A 125 -9.23 9.13 -4.10
N LEU A 126 -10.05 9.25 -3.05
CA LEU A 126 -11.05 8.25 -2.68
C LEU A 126 -12.28 8.36 -3.59
N THR A 127 -12.16 7.93 -4.85
CA THR A 127 -13.25 8.01 -5.84
C THR A 127 -14.20 6.83 -5.78
N ASP A 128 -13.74 5.67 -5.29
CA ASP A 128 -14.49 4.41 -5.33
C ASP A 128 -15.23 4.07 -4.02
N LEU A 129 -15.54 5.08 -3.21
CA LEU A 129 -16.35 4.93 -1.98
C LEU A 129 -17.74 4.32 -2.25
N SER A 130 -18.23 4.39 -3.50
CA SER A 130 -19.54 3.84 -3.90
C SER A 130 -19.57 2.31 -3.99
N ALA A 131 -18.44 1.64 -4.25
CA ALA A 131 -18.41 0.18 -4.40
C ALA A 131 -18.64 -0.58 -3.07
N ALA A 132 -18.43 0.08 -1.92
CA ALA A 132 -18.69 -0.47 -0.59
C ALA A 132 -20.16 -0.32 -0.14
N ALA A 133 -21.00 0.37 -0.90
CA ALA A 133 -22.41 0.56 -0.60
C ALA A 133 -23.23 -0.67 -1.01
N THR A 134 -23.39 -1.63 -0.10
CA THR A 134 -24.41 -2.68 -0.25
C THR A 134 -25.78 -1.99 -0.29
N PRO A 135 -26.66 -2.27 -1.27
CA PRO A 135 -27.92 -1.53 -1.51
C PRO A 135 -28.98 -1.63 -0.40
N ASN A 136 -28.65 -2.20 0.78
CA ASN A 136 -29.59 -2.47 1.86
C ASN A 136 -29.18 -1.87 3.22
N LYS A 137 -28.24 -0.92 3.26
CA LYS A 137 -27.95 -0.14 4.48
C LYS A 137 -28.95 1.02 4.58
N ARG A 138 -29.75 1.01 5.64
CA ARG A 138 -30.60 2.13 6.06
C ARG A 138 -29.74 3.40 6.09
N SER A 139 -30.11 4.42 5.31
CA SER A 139 -29.57 5.77 5.45
C SER A 139 -30.01 6.29 6.83
N ALA A 140 -29.17 6.12 7.84
CA ALA A 140 -29.34 6.81 9.10
C ALA A 140 -29.03 8.29 8.85
N SER A 141 -30.00 9.17 9.11
CA SER A 141 -29.75 10.60 9.13
C SER A 141 -28.92 10.92 10.37
N TYR A 142 -27.74 11.50 10.17
CA TYR A 142 -26.89 11.99 11.25
C TYR A 142 -27.10 13.49 11.39
N GLU A 143 -27.19 13.97 12.62
CA GLU A 143 -27.00 15.39 12.92
C GLU A 143 -25.49 15.61 13.12
N PHE A 144 -24.94 16.58 12.40
CA PHE A 144 -23.50 16.87 12.40
C PHE A 144 -23.23 18.08 13.28
N GLU A 145 -22.26 17.95 14.18
CA GLU A 145 -21.71 19.04 14.96
C GLU A 145 -20.18 18.87 14.95
N PRO A 146 -19.38 19.84 14.45
CA PRO A 146 -19.71 21.21 14.03
C PRO A 146 -20.29 21.38 12.60
N SER A 147 -19.74 20.72 11.57
CA SER A 147 -20.29 20.69 10.21
C SER A 147 -19.85 19.39 9.50
N GLU A 148 -20.56 18.98 8.45
CA GLU A 148 -20.21 17.77 7.68
C GLU A 148 -18.80 17.87 7.07
N GLU A 149 -18.45 19.05 6.55
CA GLU A 149 -17.18 19.33 5.90
C GLU A 149 -16.01 19.23 6.89
N GLU A 150 -16.13 19.87 8.07
CA GLU A 150 -15.11 19.81 9.12
C GLU A 150 -14.90 18.39 9.66
N ILE A 151 -15.99 17.61 9.78
CA ILE A 151 -15.89 16.20 10.18
C ILE A 151 -15.14 15.38 9.12
N LEU A 152 -15.44 15.60 7.83
CA LEU A 152 -14.76 14.90 6.74
C LEU A 152 -13.28 15.27 6.64
N GLU A 153 -12.90 16.52 6.92
CA GLU A 153 -11.49 16.93 6.96
C GLU A 153 -10.67 16.14 7.98
N VAL A 154 -11.29 15.72 9.09
CA VAL A 154 -10.63 14.89 10.11
C VAL A 154 -10.73 13.40 9.79
N LEU A 155 -11.88 12.94 9.30
CA LEU A 155 -12.12 11.50 9.07
C LEU A 155 -11.42 10.96 7.83
N LEU A 156 -11.33 11.73 6.74
CA LEU A 156 -10.75 11.23 5.49
C LEU A 156 -9.26 10.87 5.62
N PRO A 157 -8.41 11.67 6.30
CA PRO A 157 -7.04 11.27 6.59
C PRO A 157 -6.96 9.98 7.41
N GLN A 158 -7.74 9.89 8.50
CA GLN A 158 -7.76 8.69 9.36
C GLN A 158 -8.22 7.45 8.60
N TYR A 159 -9.19 7.61 7.69
CA TYR A 159 -9.64 6.53 6.84
C TYR A 159 -8.52 6.07 5.89
N ALA A 160 -7.83 6.99 5.22
CA ALA A 160 -6.71 6.66 4.36
C ALA A 160 -5.54 5.99 5.11
N GLU A 161 -5.22 6.47 6.31
CA GLU A 161 -4.25 5.83 7.21
C GLU A 161 -4.69 4.40 7.58
N SER A 162 -5.98 4.20 7.88
CA SER A 162 -6.52 2.88 8.19
C SER A 162 -6.46 1.92 7.00
N LEU A 163 -6.62 2.42 5.77
CA LEU A 163 -6.49 1.63 4.54
C LEU A 163 -5.04 1.17 4.32
N ILE A 164 -4.07 2.05 4.56
CA ILE A 164 -2.64 1.71 4.52
C ILE A 164 -2.34 0.62 5.54
N PHE A 165 -2.81 0.80 6.78
CA PHE A 165 -2.58 -0.19 7.85
C PHE A 165 -3.27 -1.53 7.55
N GLY A 166 -4.50 -1.52 7.05
CA GLY A 166 -5.22 -2.73 6.64
C GLY A 166 -4.49 -3.50 5.54
N ALA A 167 -3.97 -2.80 4.53
CA ALA A 167 -3.17 -3.40 3.47
C ALA A 167 -1.82 -3.95 3.97
N LEU A 168 -1.20 -3.27 4.95
CA LEU A 168 0.01 -3.77 5.60
C LEU A 168 -0.25 -5.09 6.34
N LEU A 169 -1.35 -5.18 7.11
CA LEU A 169 -1.73 -6.41 7.81
C LEU A 169 -2.02 -7.56 6.85
N ASP A 170 -2.73 -7.29 5.76
CA ASP A 170 -3.04 -8.26 4.70
C ASP A 170 -1.76 -8.75 4.00
N SER A 171 -0.84 -7.83 3.71
CA SER A 171 0.49 -8.13 3.16
C SER A 171 1.32 -8.98 4.14
N LYS A 172 1.25 -8.72 5.45
CA LYS A 172 1.93 -9.53 6.47
C LYS A 172 1.37 -10.95 6.55
N ALA A 173 0.04 -11.11 6.50
CA ALA A 173 -0.58 -12.43 6.43
C ALA A 173 -0.09 -13.22 5.18
N SER A 174 -0.04 -12.55 4.03
CA SER A 174 0.55 -13.09 2.80
C SER A 174 2.04 -13.43 2.97
N GLU A 175 2.84 -12.57 3.59
CA GLU A 175 4.27 -12.81 3.82
C GLU A 175 4.49 -14.12 4.60
N HIS A 176 3.73 -14.33 5.68
CA HIS A 176 3.82 -15.54 6.49
C HIS A 176 3.39 -16.79 5.73
N ALA A 177 2.28 -16.72 4.99
CA ALA A 177 1.82 -17.83 4.17
C ALA A 177 2.81 -18.21 3.05
N ALA A 178 3.39 -17.21 2.38
CA ALA A 178 4.37 -17.42 1.33
C ALA A 178 5.63 -18.09 1.87
N ARG A 179 6.08 -17.66 3.05
CA ARG A 179 7.21 -18.26 3.75
C ARG A 179 6.94 -19.70 4.16
N MET A 180 5.77 -20.00 4.72
CA MET A 180 5.39 -21.38 5.08
C MET A 180 5.43 -22.30 3.86
N THR A 181 4.85 -21.86 2.75
CA THR A 181 4.84 -22.63 1.49
C THR A 181 6.25 -22.79 0.91
N ALA A 182 7.06 -21.73 0.89
CA ALA A 182 8.43 -21.79 0.41
C ALA A 182 9.33 -22.73 1.25
N MET A 183 9.19 -22.70 2.58
CA MET A 183 9.93 -23.58 3.49
C MET A 183 9.50 -25.04 3.36
N LYS A 184 8.20 -25.30 3.17
CA LYS A 184 7.69 -26.65 2.91
C LYS A 184 8.31 -27.22 1.64
N SER A 185 8.28 -26.47 0.54
CA SER A 185 8.91 -26.89 -0.72
C SER A 185 10.42 -27.11 -0.58
N ALA A 186 11.12 -26.26 0.19
CA ALA A 186 12.55 -26.45 0.46
C ALA A 186 12.82 -27.74 1.26
N THR A 187 11.97 -28.07 2.23
CA THR A 187 12.06 -29.30 3.03
C THR A 187 11.82 -30.54 2.18
N ASP A 188 10.82 -30.49 1.30
CA ASP A 188 10.49 -31.59 0.39
C ASP A 188 11.61 -31.79 -0.64
N ASN A 189 12.21 -30.72 -1.16
CA ASN A 189 13.36 -30.78 -2.07
C ASN A 189 14.62 -31.33 -1.40
N ALA A 190 14.84 -31.06 -0.11
CA ALA A 190 16.00 -31.57 0.62
C ALA A 190 15.90 -33.07 0.95
N LYS A 191 14.69 -33.64 0.92
CA LYS A 191 14.45 -35.08 1.15
C LYS A 191 14.56 -35.92 -0.12
N ASN A 192 14.50 -35.27 -1.29
CA ASN A 192 14.70 -35.89 -2.61
C ASN A 192 16.18 -35.84 -3.02
#